data_AF-A0A179IDP7-F1
#
_entry.id   AF-A0A179IDP7-F1
#
_cell.length_a   1.000
_cell.length_b   1.000
_cell.length_c   1.000
_cell.angle_alpha   90.00
_cell.angle_beta   90.00
_cell.angle_gamma   90.00
#
_symmetry.space_group_name_H-M   'P 1'
#
loop_
_entity.id
_entity.type
_entity.pdbx_description
1 polymer ?
#
loop_
_entity_poly.entity_id
_entity_poly.type
_entity_poly.pdbx_seq_one_letter_code
_entity_poly.pdbx_strand_id
1 'polypeptide(L)'
;LPKSSNGFTEPYLAFATTLATLPDAELPSVLSISYGVNEQLLARDYAAHVCDIFGQLSARGVSVLAASGDAGPGQSCQSNAANNSSSSTRFLPAFPASCPYVTAVGATRDVANETAMELSGGGFSEYFSRPAYQVGAVDAYLAKHGKEWEGLYNPKGRGIPDVAALGRNYQLYYHGKVDSADGTSEKSASTPVLAAMVAVLNGLRAEKGKAPLGFLNTWLYTVGRFGFTDITTGKSSGCPGTSYAGLPSPKVPGAGWSADQGWDAATGWGTPVFSRLRRLACL
;
A
#
# COMPACT_ATOMS: atom_id res chain seq x y z
N LEU A 1 17.14 -19.39 2.10
CA LEU A 1 17.50 -18.14 1.39
C LEU A 1 18.96 -17.82 1.74
N PRO A 2 19.88 -17.77 0.78
CA PRO A 2 21.29 -17.51 1.07
C PRO A 2 21.46 -16.10 1.64
N LYS A 3 22.00 -16.00 2.86
CA LYS A 3 22.45 -14.74 3.44
C LYS A 3 23.77 -14.36 2.78
N SER A 4 23.82 -13.26 2.02
CA SER A 4 25.11 -12.69 1.63
C SER A 4 25.84 -12.22 2.88
N SER A 5 27.16 -12.44 2.95
CA SER A 5 28.02 -12.21 4.12
C SER A 5 28.03 -10.78 4.68
N ASN A 6 27.48 -9.79 3.96
CA ASN A 6 27.34 -8.39 4.39
C ASN A 6 25.95 -7.78 4.09
N GLY A 7 24.90 -8.61 3.90
CA GLY A 7 23.57 -8.12 3.53
C GLY A 7 22.66 -7.89 4.74
N PHE A 8 22.24 -6.63 4.96
CA PHE A 8 21.06 -6.38 5.78
C PHE A 8 19.86 -7.02 5.07
N THR A 9 19.25 -8.03 5.68
CA THR A 9 18.00 -8.61 5.19
C THR A 9 16.88 -7.82 5.83
N GLU A 10 15.96 -7.28 5.03
CA GLU A 10 14.78 -6.61 5.56
C GLU A 10 14.06 -7.49 6.61
N PRO A 11 13.51 -6.90 7.69
CA PRO A 11 13.00 -7.65 8.82
C PRO A 11 11.72 -8.43 8.51
N TYR A 12 11.14 -8.28 7.31
CA TYR A 12 9.86 -8.90 6.95
C TYR A 12 9.84 -10.41 7.11
N LEU A 13 10.90 -11.11 6.68
CA LEU A 13 10.91 -12.58 6.76
C LEU A 13 10.88 -13.06 8.21
N ALA A 14 11.71 -12.48 9.08
CA ALA A 14 11.72 -12.84 10.50
C ALA A 14 10.36 -12.52 11.13
N PHE A 15 9.86 -11.31 10.87
CA PHE A 15 8.57 -10.84 11.38
C PHE A 15 7.38 -11.71 10.94
N ALA A 16 7.21 -11.94 9.64
CA ALA A 16 6.10 -12.71 9.10
C ALA A 16 6.19 -14.19 9.50
N THR A 17 7.38 -14.78 9.50
CA THR A 17 7.58 -16.18 9.93
C THR A 17 7.26 -16.35 11.41
N THR A 18 7.70 -15.44 12.29
CA THR A 18 7.37 -15.51 13.72
C THR A 18 5.86 -15.51 13.93
N LEU A 19 5.11 -14.61 13.26
CA LEU A 19 3.65 -14.62 13.34
C LEU A 19 3.06 -15.93 12.82
N ALA A 20 3.57 -16.45 11.70
CA ALA A 20 3.07 -17.69 11.12
C ALA A 20 3.27 -18.92 12.03
N THR A 21 4.23 -18.89 12.95
CA THR A 21 4.42 -19.96 13.96
C THR A 21 3.46 -19.90 15.14
N LEU A 22 2.80 -18.77 15.39
CA LEU A 22 1.84 -18.65 16.49
C LEU A 22 0.57 -19.46 16.18
N PRO A 23 -0.11 -20.03 17.19
CA PRO A 23 -1.44 -20.61 17.02
C PRO A 23 -2.49 -19.54 16.70
N ASP A 24 -3.62 -19.92 16.09
CA ASP A 24 -4.67 -18.98 15.65
C ASP A 24 -5.17 -18.06 16.77
N ALA A 25 -5.27 -18.58 18.00
CA ALA A 25 -5.73 -17.83 19.17
C ALA A 25 -4.76 -16.72 19.63
N GLU A 26 -3.49 -16.79 19.23
CA GLU A 26 -2.46 -15.79 19.54
C GLU A 26 -2.18 -14.83 18.39
N LEU A 27 -2.81 -15.05 17.22
CA LEU A 27 -2.67 -14.14 16.09
C LEU A 27 -3.49 -12.85 16.32
N PRO A 28 -2.93 -11.68 15.96
CA PRO A 28 -3.74 -10.47 15.90
C PRO A 28 -4.75 -10.58 14.77
N SER A 29 -5.97 -10.05 14.96
CA SER A 29 -6.97 -10.03 13.89
C SER A 29 -6.65 -9.03 12.77
N VAL A 30 -5.79 -8.03 13.05
CA VAL A 30 -5.35 -7.01 12.10
C VAL A 30 -3.88 -6.69 12.34
N LEU A 31 -3.13 -6.58 11.26
CA LEU A 31 -1.73 -6.18 11.25
C LEU A 31 -1.57 -4.90 10.43
N SER A 32 -0.99 -3.86 11.04
CA SER A 32 -0.68 -2.58 10.41
C SER A 32 0.82 -2.43 10.23
N ILE A 33 1.30 -2.32 8.99
CA ILE A 33 2.72 -2.21 8.65
C ILE A 33 3.02 -0.81 8.08
N SER A 34 3.77 -0.02 8.82
CA SER A 34 4.28 1.30 8.40
C SER A 34 5.79 1.22 8.11
N TYR A 35 6.17 0.24 7.29
CA TYR A 35 7.54 0.01 6.85
C TYR A 35 7.50 -0.49 5.40
N GLY A 36 8.38 0.05 4.57
CA GLY A 36 8.38 -0.17 3.14
C GLY A 36 9.73 0.08 2.52
N VAL A 37 10.07 -0.70 1.48
CA VAL A 37 11.23 -0.46 0.62
C VAL A 37 10.81 -0.54 -0.84
N ASN A 38 11.63 -0.01 -1.76
CA ASN A 38 11.38 -0.24 -3.18
C ASN A 38 11.35 -1.75 -3.44
N GLU A 39 10.30 -2.27 -4.08
CA GLU A 39 10.14 -3.70 -4.37
C GLU A 39 11.38 -4.28 -5.05
N GLN A 40 11.95 -3.51 -5.98
CA GLN A 40 13.13 -3.90 -6.75
C GLN A 40 14.42 -4.02 -5.93
N LEU A 41 14.46 -3.54 -4.67
CA LEU A 41 15.61 -3.72 -3.76
C LEU A 41 15.68 -5.14 -3.21
N LEU A 42 14.58 -5.87 -3.25
CA LEU A 42 14.50 -7.24 -2.76
C LEU A 42 14.76 -8.23 -3.89
N ALA A 43 15.37 -9.36 -3.56
CA ALA A 43 15.35 -10.49 -4.49
C ALA A 43 13.90 -10.94 -4.72
N ARG A 44 13.54 -11.25 -5.95
CA ARG A 44 12.15 -11.57 -6.33
C ARG A 44 11.60 -12.78 -5.58
N ASP A 45 12.44 -13.79 -5.36
CA ASP A 45 12.14 -14.99 -4.57
C ASP A 45 11.94 -14.67 -3.09
N TYR A 46 12.74 -13.77 -2.51
CA TYR A 46 12.53 -13.27 -1.15
C TYR A 46 11.18 -12.57 -1.02
N ALA A 47 10.87 -11.62 -1.91
CA ALA A 47 9.62 -10.87 -1.87
C ALA A 47 8.41 -11.79 -2.05
N ALA A 48 8.50 -12.75 -2.99
CA ALA A 48 7.47 -13.76 -3.19
C ALA A 48 7.26 -14.64 -1.95
N HIS A 49 8.34 -15.13 -1.34
CA HIS A 49 8.25 -15.97 -0.16
C HIS A 49 7.63 -15.24 1.04
N VAL A 50 8.03 -14.00 1.30
CA VAL A 50 7.42 -13.18 2.35
C VAL A 50 5.94 -12.91 2.05
N CYS A 51 5.61 -12.63 0.78
CA CYS A 51 4.23 -12.41 0.37
C CYS A 51 3.36 -13.66 0.57
N ASP A 52 3.87 -14.85 0.26
CA ASP A 52 3.18 -16.12 0.52
C ASP A 52 2.87 -16.32 2.02
N ILE A 53 3.79 -15.91 2.91
CA ILE A 53 3.56 -15.96 4.36
C ILE A 53 2.46 -14.97 4.78
N PHE A 54 2.44 -13.75 4.21
CA PHE A 54 1.30 -12.84 4.42
C PHE A 54 -0.03 -13.42 3.90
N GLY A 55 0.01 -14.17 2.80
CA GLY A 55 -1.12 -14.95 2.29
C GLY A 55 -1.60 -16.02 3.29
N GLN A 56 -0.67 -16.76 3.90
CA GLN A 56 -0.99 -17.74 4.95
C GLN A 56 -1.62 -17.08 6.18
N LEU A 57 -1.08 -15.96 6.66
CA LEU A 57 -1.68 -15.19 7.76
C LEU A 57 -3.10 -14.72 7.40
N SER A 58 -3.29 -14.24 6.17
CA SER A 58 -4.59 -13.77 5.69
C SER A 58 -5.62 -14.90 5.57
N ALA A 59 -5.19 -16.09 5.17
CA ALA A 59 -6.02 -17.30 5.15
C ALA A 59 -6.45 -17.75 6.56
N ARG A 60 -5.63 -17.44 7.58
CA ARG A 60 -5.92 -17.68 9.01
C ARG A 60 -6.76 -16.56 9.65
N GLY A 61 -7.27 -15.62 8.86
CA GLY A 61 -8.17 -14.57 9.35
C GLY A 61 -7.50 -13.27 9.79
N VAL A 62 -6.20 -13.09 9.54
CA VAL A 62 -5.49 -11.84 9.81
C VAL A 62 -5.66 -10.85 8.66
N SER A 63 -6.15 -9.64 8.93
CA SER A 63 -6.12 -8.58 7.92
C SER A 63 -4.76 -7.89 7.91
N VAL A 64 -3.96 -8.08 6.85
CA VAL A 64 -2.63 -7.44 6.72
C VAL A 64 -2.73 -6.17 5.88
N LEU A 65 -2.43 -5.03 6.50
CA LEU A 65 -2.43 -3.71 5.86
C LEU A 65 -1.02 -3.14 5.86
N ALA A 66 -0.64 -2.48 4.76
CA ALA A 66 0.65 -1.79 4.67
C ALA A 66 0.55 -0.42 4.01
N ALA A 67 1.36 0.52 4.49
CA ALA A 67 1.50 1.82 3.86
C ALA A 67 2.03 1.68 2.43
N SER A 68 1.42 2.38 1.49
CA SER A 68 1.76 2.33 0.06
C SER A 68 3.06 3.05 -0.31
N GLY A 69 3.55 3.92 0.57
CA GLY A 69 4.79 4.68 0.40
C GLY A 69 4.58 6.18 0.36
N ASP A 70 5.70 6.90 0.32
CA ASP A 70 5.77 8.33 0.68
C ASP A 70 6.39 9.21 -0.43
N ALA A 71 6.48 8.68 -1.64
CA ALA A 71 7.15 9.30 -2.78
C ALA A 71 6.41 9.05 -4.12
N GLY A 72 5.08 8.95 -4.09
CA GLY A 72 4.28 8.77 -5.30
C GLY A 72 4.71 7.55 -6.11
N PRO A 73 5.14 7.70 -7.38
CA PRO A 73 5.68 6.61 -8.20
C PRO A 73 7.11 6.17 -7.80
N GLY A 74 7.80 6.89 -6.91
CA GLY A 74 9.14 6.56 -6.41
C GLY A 74 10.01 7.80 -6.18
N GLN A 75 11.01 7.69 -5.30
CA GLN A 75 11.95 8.79 -5.00
C GLN A 75 13.07 8.88 -6.05
N SER A 76 13.88 7.82 -6.20
CA SER A 76 15.01 7.85 -7.15
C SER A 76 14.59 7.57 -8.59
N CYS A 77 13.50 6.83 -8.79
CA CYS A 77 13.01 6.33 -10.08
C CYS A 77 14.09 5.68 -10.95
N GLN A 78 14.99 4.95 -10.30
CA GLN A 78 16.09 4.23 -10.89
C GLN A 78 15.97 2.75 -10.52
N SER A 79 15.83 1.88 -11.52
CA SER A 79 15.81 0.44 -11.31
C SER A 79 17.15 -0.03 -10.75
N ASN A 80 17.12 -1.06 -9.90
CA ASN A 80 18.36 -1.71 -9.48
C ASN A 80 18.94 -2.46 -10.67
N ALA A 81 20.26 -2.37 -10.87
CA ALA A 81 21.00 -3.08 -11.93
C ALA A 81 21.15 -4.60 -11.66
N ALA A 82 20.21 -5.19 -10.94
CA ALA A 82 20.21 -6.62 -10.63
C ALA A 82 19.77 -7.37 -11.88
N ASN A 83 20.76 -7.83 -12.67
CA ASN A 83 20.73 -8.79 -13.80
C ASN A 83 21.38 -8.26 -15.10
N ASN A 84 22.63 -7.77 -15.04
CA ASN A 84 23.48 -7.46 -16.21
C ASN A 84 22.93 -6.40 -17.20
N SER A 85 21.88 -5.66 -16.84
CA SER A 85 21.44 -4.46 -17.55
C SER A 85 21.83 -3.22 -16.74
N SER A 86 22.24 -2.16 -17.42
CA SER A 86 22.42 -0.85 -16.80
C SER A 86 21.15 -0.44 -16.03
N SER A 87 21.32 0.25 -14.90
CA SER A 87 20.19 0.85 -14.18
C SER A 87 19.38 1.72 -15.15
N SER A 88 18.08 1.51 -15.22
CA SER A 88 17.18 2.23 -16.13
C SER A 88 16.22 3.11 -15.34
N THR A 89 15.66 4.14 -16.00
CA THR A 89 14.64 4.97 -15.36
C THR A 89 13.34 4.18 -15.26
N ARG A 90 12.86 3.93 -14.05
CA ARG A 90 11.65 3.14 -13.76
C ARG A 90 10.97 3.64 -12.50
N PHE A 91 9.66 3.51 -12.44
CA PHE A 91 8.91 3.70 -11.22
C PHE A 91 9.18 2.57 -10.23
N LEU A 92 9.03 2.88 -8.95
CA LEU A 92 9.49 2.07 -7.82
C LEU A 92 8.32 1.81 -6.87
N PRO A 93 7.44 0.84 -7.18
CA PRO A 93 6.40 0.41 -6.25
C PRO A 93 7.04 -0.09 -4.94
N ALA A 94 6.37 0.14 -3.81
CA ALA A 94 6.87 -0.27 -2.50
C ALA A 94 6.42 -1.70 -2.12
N PHE A 95 7.32 -2.46 -1.50
CA PHE A 95 7.02 -3.71 -0.82
C PHE A 95 6.98 -3.45 0.71
N PRO A 96 6.00 -3.97 1.46
CA PRO A 96 5.08 -5.06 1.12
C PRO A 96 3.75 -4.62 0.51
N ALA A 97 3.51 -3.33 0.28
CA ALA A 97 2.26 -2.85 -0.34
C ALA A 97 1.98 -3.52 -1.71
N SER A 98 3.02 -3.85 -2.47
CA SER A 98 2.89 -4.55 -3.74
C SER A 98 2.48 -6.02 -3.65
N CYS A 99 2.56 -6.64 -2.47
CA CYS A 99 2.09 -8.01 -2.26
C CYS A 99 0.56 -8.09 -2.48
N PRO A 100 0.06 -9.01 -3.33
CA PRO A 100 -1.38 -9.15 -3.59
C PRO A 100 -2.20 -9.67 -2.40
N TYR A 101 -1.56 -10.14 -1.32
CA TYR A 101 -2.21 -10.57 -0.09
C TYR A 101 -2.27 -9.49 0.99
N VAL A 102 -1.71 -8.31 0.71
CA VAL A 102 -1.71 -7.16 1.61
C VAL A 102 -2.66 -6.10 1.08
N THR A 103 -3.43 -5.48 1.96
CA THR A 103 -4.20 -4.27 1.64
C THR A 103 -3.29 -3.06 1.71
N ALA A 104 -2.96 -2.50 0.55
CA ALA A 104 -2.13 -1.32 0.46
C ALA A 104 -2.96 -0.05 0.75
N VAL A 105 -2.44 0.80 1.62
CA VAL A 105 -3.13 2.01 2.09
C VAL A 105 -2.39 3.26 1.61
N GLY A 106 -3.07 4.02 0.76
CA GLY A 106 -2.70 5.36 0.29
C GLY A 106 -2.94 6.44 1.33
N ALA A 107 -2.66 7.67 0.94
CA ALA A 107 -2.90 8.85 1.76
C ALA A 107 -3.71 9.90 0.99
N THR A 108 -4.66 10.50 1.70
CA THR A 108 -5.34 11.72 1.30
C THR A 108 -4.93 12.89 2.18
N ARG A 109 -5.26 14.09 1.74
CA ARG A 109 -5.08 15.32 2.49
C ARG A 109 -6.35 16.15 2.47
N ASP A 110 -6.43 17.05 3.44
CA ASP A 110 -7.56 17.96 3.66
C ASP A 110 -8.86 17.21 4.03
N VAL A 111 -9.75 17.84 4.79
CA VAL A 111 -10.99 17.18 5.30
C VAL A 111 -12.23 17.62 4.52
N ALA A 112 -12.36 18.92 4.24
CA ALA A 112 -13.53 19.46 3.54
C ALA A 112 -13.46 19.24 2.02
N ASN A 113 -12.26 19.38 1.45
CA ASN A 113 -11.98 19.16 0.03
C ASN A 113 -10.92 18.08 -0.08
N GLU A 114 -11.28 16.86 0.33
CA GLU A 114 -10.34 15.74 0.39
C GLU A 114 -9.78 15.43 -1.01
N THR A 115 -8.45 15.40 -1.13
CA THR A 115 -7.74 15.15 -2.39
C THR A 115 -6.65 14.11 -2.18
N ALA A 116 -6.17 13.51 -3.28
CA ALA A 116 -4.99 12.68 -3.24
C ALA A 116 -3.81 13.46 -2.65
N MET A 117 -3.11 12.84 -1.70
CA MET A 117 -1.91 13.45 -1.15
C MET A 117 -0.77 13.35 -2.17
N GLU A 118 -0.02 14.43 -2.35
CA GLU A 118 1.10 14.51 -3.30
C GLU A 118 2.15 13.41 -3.09
N LEU A 119 2.24 12.85 -1.89
CA LEU A 119 3.26 11.86 -1.54
C LEU A 119 2.68 10.44 -1.45
N SER A 120 1.37 10.27 -1.66
CA SER A 120 0.71 8.96 -1.61
C SER A 120 1.35 8.00 -2.59
N GLY A 121 1.97 6.95 -2.06
CA GLY A 121 2.60 5.89 -2.84
C GLY A 121 1.60 5.16 -3.71
N GLY A 122 2.02 4.77 -4.90
CA GLY A 122 1.14 4.03 -5.79
C GLY A 122 1.79 3.63 -7.10
N GLY A 123 1.00 3.00 -7.96
CA GLY A 123 1.45 2.50 -9.25
C GLY A 123 1.26 0.99 -9.36
N PHE A 124 2.24 0.31 -9.93
CA PHE A 124 2.08 -1.09 -10.33
C PHE A 124 3.32 -1.90 -10.01
N SER A 125 3.13 -3.09 -9.44
CA SER A 125 4.20 -4.03 -9.11
C SER A 125 4.96 -4.51 -10.35
N GLU A 126 6.28 -4.61 -10.22
CA GLU A 126 7.17 -5.25 -11.20
C GLU A 126 7.28 -6.77 -10.95
N TYR A 127 6.98 -7.23 -9.72
CA TYR A 127 7.13 -8.63 -9.31
C TYR A 127 5.84 -9.43 -9.39
N PHE A 128 4.74 -8.86 -8.92
CA PHE A 128 3.46 -9.54 -8.76
C PHE A 128 2.50 -9.17 -9.89
N SER A 129 2.04 -10.18 -10.62
CA SER A 129 1.00 -10.03 -11.63
C SER A 129 -0.29 -9.49 -11.00
N ARG A 130 -1.08 -8.77 -11.81
CA ARG A 130 -2.39 -8.28 -11.39
C ARG A 130 -3.27 -9.41 -10.87
N PRO A 131 -3.75 -9.34 -9.62
CA PRO A 131 -4.64 -10.37 -9.09
C PRO A 131 -6.05 -10.22 -9.68
N ALA A 132 -6.78 -11.33 -9.78
CA ALA A 132 -8.08 -11.39 -10.45
C ALA A 132 -9.12 -10.41 -9.86
N TYR A 133 -9.08 -10.18 -8.54
CA TYR A 133 -9.99 -9.24 -7.89
C TYR A 133 -9.80 -7.78 -8.35
N GLN A 134 -8.66 -7.45 -8.97
CA GLN A 134 -8.31 -6.09 -9.36
C GLN A 134 -8.52 -5.78 -10.85
N VAL A 135 -8.68 -6.80 -11.69
CA VAL A 135 -8.62 -6.66 -13.17
C VAL A 135 -9.55 -5.58 -13.69
N GLY A 136 -10.85 -5.68 -13.43
CA GLY A 136 -11.81 -4.70 -13.96
C GLY A 136 -11.60 -3.26 -13.45
N ALA A 137 -11.16 -3.10 -12.20
CA ALA A 137 -10.92 -1.80 -11.60
C ALA A 137 -9.66 -1.13 -12.21
N VAL A 138 -8.58 -1.89 -12.31
CA VAL A 138 -7.32 -1.38 -12.88
C VAL A 138 -7.41 -1.18 -14.38
N ASP A 139 -8.10 -2.06 -15.10
CA ASP A 139 -8.28 -1.93 -16.55
C ASP A 139 -9.01 -0.63 -16.89
N ALA A 140 -10.01 -0.24 -16.09
CA ALA A 140 -10.71 1.03 -16.25
C ALA A 140 -9.79 2.25 -16.04
N TYR A 141 -8.90 2.20 -15.04
CA TYR A 141 -7.91 3.26 -14.82
C TYR A 141 -6.88 3.33 -15.95
N LEU A 142 -6.33 2.17 -16.37
CA LEU A 142 -5.34 2.09 -17.43
C LEU A 142 -5.88 2.47 -18.80
N ALA A 143 -7.18 2.29 -19.05
CA ALA A 143 -7.82 2.76 -20.28
C ALA A 143 -7.70 4.30 -20.44
N LYS A 144 -7.66 5.05 -19.33
CA LYS A 144 -7.53 6.51 -19.32
C LYS A 144 -6.07 6.96 -19.17
N HIS A 145 -5.36 6.40 -18.19
CA HIS A 145 -4.05 6.89 -17.74
C HIS A 145 -2.88 6.00 -18.18
N GLY A 146 -3.14 4.83 -18.77
CA GLY A 146 -2.10 3.81 -18.99
C GLY A 146 -0.99 4.23 -19.95
N LYS A 147 -1.24 5.22 -20.81
CA LYS A 147 -0.25 5.74 -21.76
C LYS A 147 0.63 6.87 -21.19
N GLU A 148 0.28 7.46 -20.06
CA GLU A 148 0.98 8.64 -19.51
C GLU A 148 2.44 8.35 -19.16
N TRP A 149 2.73 7.12 -18.73
CA TRP A 149 4.05 6.69 -18.24
C TRP A 149 4.55 5.44 -18.96
N GLU A 150 4.21 5.30 -20.24
CA GLU A 150 4.61 4.14 -21.05
C GLU A 150 6.12 3.91 -20.98
N GLY A 151 6.52 2.65 -20.70
CA GLY A 151 7.92 2.27 -20.53
C GLY A 151 8.52 2.55 -19.14
N LEU A 152 7.82 3.24 -18.23
CA LEU A 152 8.31 3.51 -16.87
C LEU A 152 7.74 2.58 -15.79
N TYR A 153 6.62 1.90 -16.06
CA TYR A 153 5.97 0.96 -15.12
C TYR A 153 5.50 -0.31 -15.83
N ASN A 154 5.17 -1.35 -15.06
CA ASN A 154 4.56 -2.60 -15.54
C ASN A 154 3.02 -2.52 -15.58
N PRO A 155 2.39 -2.39 -16.76
CA PRO A 155 0.92 -2.32 -16.88
C PRO A 155 0.22 -3.65 -16.66
N LYS A 156 0.93 -4.75 -16.37
CA LYS A 156 0.36 -6.06 -15.98
C LYS A 156 0.50 -6.34 -14.49
N GLY A 157 1.12 -5.44 -13.74
CA GLY A 157 1.35 -5.57 -12.31
C GLY A 157 0.10 -5.39 -11.45
N ARG A 158 0.19 -5.87 -10.20
CA ARG A 158 -0.72 -5.51 -9.10
C ARG A 158 -0.70 -3.99 -8.91
N GLY A 159 -1.85 -3.34 -9.07
CA GLY A 159 -2.00 -1.89 -8.91
C GLY A 159 -2.09 -1.50 -7.44
N ILE A 160 -1.54 -0.36 -7.03
CA ILE A 160 -1.43 0.11 -5.64
C ILE A 160 -1.83 1.60 -5.62
N PRO A 161 -2.50 2.10 -4.57
CA PRO A 161 -2.99 1.38 -3.38
C PRO A 161 -4.35 0.70 -3.60
N ASP A 162 -4.85 -0.02 -2.60
CA ASP A 162 -6.22 -0.58 -2.64
C ASP A 162 -7.26 0.43 -2.16
N VAL A 163 -6.91 1.22 -1.15
CA VAL A 163 -7.74 2.22 -0.47
C VAL A 163 -6.84 3.31 0.09
N ALA A 164 -7.40 4.39 0.63
CA ALA A 164 -6.66 5.44 1.30
C ALA A 164 -7.34 5.86 2.61
N ALA A 165 -6.63 6.64 3.41
CA ALA A 165 -7.20 7.41 4.51
C ALA A 165 -6.40 8.70 4.68
N LEU A 166 -6.90 9.61 5.51
CA LEU A 166 -6.21 10.86 5.80
C LEU A 166 -4.78 10.55 6.29
N GLY A 167 -3.79 11.20 5.67
CA GLY A 167 -2.37 10.97 5.96
C GLY A 167 -1.63 12.25 6.36
N ARG A 168 -2.34 13.31 6.76
CA ARG A 168 -1.78 14.62 7.08
C ARG A 168 -2.41 15.22 8.34
N ASN A 169 -1.65 16.03 9.08
CA ASN A 169 -2.11 16.82 10.23
C ASN A 169 -2.61 15.97 11.43
N TYR A 170 -2.04 14.78 11.64
CA TYR A 170 -2.28 14.04 12.88
C TYR A 170 -1.42 14.64 13.99
N GLN A 171 -2.05 14.93 15.13
CA GLN A 171 -1.32 15.34 16.33
C GLN A 171 -0.74 14.10 17.02
N LEU A 172 0.55 14.15 17.30
CA LEU A 172 1.28 13.07 17.97
C LEU A 172 1.86 13.58 19.28
N TYR A 173 1.99 12.68 20.24
CA TYR A 173 2.76 12.95 21.46
C TYR A 173 3.96 12.01 21.49
N TYR A 174 5.15 12.57 21.31
CA TYR A 174 6.39 11.80 21.17
C TYR A 174 7.50 12.44 22.02
N HIS A 175 8.17 11.62 22.86
CA HIS A 175 9.21 12.06 23.81
C HIS A 175 8.85 13.31 24.63
N GLY A 176 7.63 13.33 25.18
CA GLY A 176 7.19 14.41 26.07
C GLY A 176 6.79 15.71 25.36
N LYS A 177 6.69 15.70 24.03
CA LYS A 177 6.30 16.86 23.23
C LYS A 177 5.08 16.54 22.39
N VAL A 178 4.17 17.51 22.34
CA VAL A 178 3.15 17.56 21.29
C VAL A 178 3.89 17.95 20.02
N ASP A 179 3.83 17.07 19.03
CA ASP A 179 4.28 17.35 17.69
C ASP A 179 3.06 17.36 16.78
N SER A 180 3.05 18.26 15.81
CA SER A 180 2.17 18.07 14.67
C SER A 180 2.98 17.26 13.71
N ALA A 181 2.48 16.10 13.31
CA ALA A 181 3.10 15.43 12.21
C ALA A 181 2.99 16.41 11.03
N ASP A 182 4.11 16.99 10.58
CA ASP A 182 4.29 17.89 9.42
C ASP A 182 5.48 17.40 8.54
N GLY A 183 5.91 16.14 8.75
CA GLY A 183 7.08 15.50 8.14
C GLY A 183 6.83 14.09 7.60
N THR A 184 7.88 13.30 7.33
CA THR A 184 7.75 11.93 6.76
C THR A 184 6.92 10.97 7.61
N SER A 185 6.83 11.19 8.93
CA SER A 185 6.03 10.42 9.88
C SER A 185 4.51 10.63 9.77
N GLU A 186 4.04 11.66 9.06
CA GLU A 186 2.60 11.91 8.80
C GLU A 186 1.95 10.81 7.96
N LYS A 187 2.68 10.36 6.94
CA LYS A 187 2.15 9.65 5.77
C LYS A 187 1.78 8.21 6.08
N SER A 188 2.43 7.66 7.11
CA SER A 188 2.14 6.36 7.68
C SER A 188 0.91 6.33 8.59
N ALA A 189 0.25 7.46 8.87
CA ALA A 189 -0.92 7.51 9.77
C ALA A 189 -2.19 6.92 9.14
N SER A 190 -2.31 6.90 7.81
CA SER A 190 -3.47 6.37 7.11
C SER A 190 -3.68 4.87 7.38
N THR A 191 -2.59 4.10 7.42
CA THR A 191 -2.60 2.65 7.62
C THR A 191 -3.11 2.24 9.01
N PRO A 192 -2.58 2.74 10.14
CA PRO A 192 -3.08 2.39 11.47
C PRO A 192 -4.51 2.89 11.71
N VAL A 193 -4.93 4.01 11.10
CA VAL A 193 -6.32 4.48 11.17
C VAL A 193 -7.25 3.46 10.52
N LEU A 194 -6.94 3.01 9.30
CA LEU A 194 -7.73 1.99 8.63
C LEU A 194 -7.68 0.65 9.37
N ALA A 195 -6.51 0.25 9.89
CA ALA A 195 -6.35 -0.96 10.67
C ALA A 195 -7.22 -0.96 11.94
N ALA A 196 -7.29 0.18 12.64
CA ALA A 196 -8.18 0.33 13.79
C ALA A 196 -9.66 0.19 13.38
N MET A 197 -10.07 0.77 12.26
CA MET A 197 -11.44 0.59 11.75
C MET A 197 -11.74 -0.89 11.45
N VAL A 198 -10.81 -1.61 10.80
CA VAL A 198 -10.97 -3.06 10.53
C VAL A 198 -11.04 -3.87 11.83
N ALA A 199 -10.25 -3.52 12.84
CA ALA A 199 -10.29 -4.18 14.14
C ALA A 199 -11.66 -3.98 14.82
N VAL A 200 -12.23 -2.78 14.76
CA VAL A 200 -13.59 -2.51 15.26
C VAL A 200 -14.62 -3.30 14.46
N LEU A 201 -14.49 -3.38 13.13
CA LEU A 201 -15.40 -4.20 12.30
C LEU A 201 -15.32 -5.69 12.67
N ASN A 202 -14.12 -6.21 12.95
CA ASN A 202 -13.94 -7.59 13.41
C ASN A 202 -14.62 -7.82 14.76
N GLY A 203 -14.54 -6.86 15.70
CA GLY A 203 -15.29 -6.92 16.97
C GLY A 203 -16.80 -6.98 16.77
N LEU A 204 -17.35 -6.10 15.93
CA LEU A 204 -18.79 -6.07 15.61
C LEU A 204 -19.26 -7.34 14.87
N ARG A 205 -18.39 -7.96 14.07
CA ARG A 205 -18.66 -9.26 13.43
C ARG A 205 -18.68 -10.37 14.47
N ALA A 206 -17.74 -10.38 15.42
CA ALA A 206 -17.68 -11.36 16.49
C ALA A 206 -18.91 -11.31 17.40
N GLU A 207 -19.43 -10.11 17.73
CA GLU A 207 -20.69 -9.94 18.48
C GLU A 207 -21.90 -10.63 17.79
N LYS A 208 -21.82 -10.81 16.47
CA LYS A 208 -22.83 -11.50 15.66
C LYS A 208 -22.47 -12.95 15.33
N GLY A 209 -21.44 -13.51 15.96
CA GLY A 209 -20.94 -14.86 15.69
C GLY A 209 -20.33 -15.04 14.29
N LYS A 210 -19.90 -13.95 13.64
CA LYS A 210 -19.24 -14.00 12.32
C LYS A 210 -17.72 -14.01 12.48
N ALA A 211 -17.03 -14.71 11.58
CA ALA A 211 -15.56 -14.74 11.50
C ALA A 211 -14.98 -13.33 11.23
N PRO A 212 -13.70 -13.05 11.58
CA PRO A 212 -13.04 -11.80 11.17
C PRO A 212 -13.00 -11.66 9.63
N LEU A 213 -12.74 -10.45 9.15
CA LEU A 213 -12.67 -10.17 7.72
C LEU A 213 -11.49 -10.85 7.03
N GLY A 214 -10.37 -11.08 7.74
CA GLY A 214 -9.19 -11.74 7.20
C GLY A 214 -8.66 -11.04 5.95
N PHE A 215 -8.48 -11.79 4.86
CA PHE A 215 -8.07 -11.22 3.58
C PHE A 215 -9.11 -10.23 3.02
N LEU A 216 -8.79 -8.93 3.09
CA LEU A 216 -9.74 -7.87 2.76
C LEU A 216 -9.96 -7.68 1.26
N ASN A 217 -8.92 -7.85 0.42
CA ASN A 217 -8.94 -7.30 -0.94
C ASN A 217 -10.07 -7.88 -1.80
N THR A 218 -10.35 -9.18 -1.75
CA THR A 218 -11.48 -9.74 -2.50
C THR A 218 -12.82 -9.13 -2.09
N TRP A 219 -13.04 -8.91 -0.79
CA TRP A 219 -14.26 -8.25 -0.29
C TRP A 219 -14.27 -6.76 -0.66
N LEU A 220 -13.14 -6.06 -0.55
CA LEU A 220 -13.00 -4.65 -0.90
C LEU A 220 -13.35 -4.39 -2.35
N TYR A 221 -12.78 -5.13 -3.30
CA TYR A 221 -13.01 -4.90 -4.73
C TYR A 221 -14.39 -5.34 -5.23
N THR A 222 -15.18 -6.02 -4.40
CA THR A 222 -16.55 -6.46 -4.74
C THR A 222 -17.60 -5.62 -4.03
N VAL A 223 -17.79 -5.86 -2.72
CA VAL A 223 -18.85 -5.26 -1.91
C VAL A 223 -18.32 -4.07 -1.12
N GLY A 224 -17.11 -4.17 -0.57
CA GLY A 224 -16.52 -3.18 0.32
C GLY A 224 -16.31 -1.82 -0.34
N ARG A 225 -16.05 -1.75 -1.65
CA ARG A 225 -15.82 -0.51 -2.41
C ARG A 225 -16.94 0.52 -2.27
N PHE A 226 -18.19 0.08 -2.05
CA PHE A 226 -19.32 0.99 -1.82
C PHE A 226 -19.31 1.65 -0.43
N GLY A 227 -18.39 1.23 0.43
CA GLY A 227 -18.14 1.80 1.74
C GLY A 227 -17.15 2.96 1.76
N PHE A 228 -16.66 3.41 0.61
CA PHE A 228 -15.64 4.47 0.50
C PHE A 228 -16.20 5.74 -0.15
N THR A 229 -15.58 6.87 0.18
CA THR A 229 -15.69 8.13 -0.55
C THR A 229 -14.65 8.10 -1.66
N ASP A 230 -15.11 8.20 -2.90
CA ASP A 230 -14.28 8.24 -4.10
C ASP A 230 -13.51 9.57 -4.18
N ILE A 231 -12.19 9.51 -4.30
CA ILE A 231 -11.31 10.68 -4.38
C ILE A 231 -10.94 10.87 -5.84
N THR A 232 -11.42 11.96 -6.42
CA THR A 232 -11.37 12.18 -7.88
C THR A 232 -10.48 13.36 -8.27
N THR A 233 -9.78 13.95 -7.30
CA THR A 233 -8.95 15.14 -7.51
C THR A 233 -7.63 15.05 -6.75
N GLY A 234 -6.64 15.78 -7.25
CA GLY A 234 -5.26 15.68 -6.79
C GLY A 234 -4.47 14.64 -7.58
N LYS A 235 -3.17 14.59 -7.31
CA LYS A 235 -2.23 13.73 -8.00
C LYS A 235 -1.07 13.43 -7.03
N SER A 236 -0.56 12.21 -7.03
CA SER A 236 0.71 11.93 -6.37
C SER A 236 1.88 12.39 -7.22
N SER A 237 3.05 12.59 -6.64
CA SER A 237 4.25 13.10 -7.31
C SER A 237 5.50 12.39 -6.83
N GLY A 238 6.48 12.27 -7.73
CA GLY A 238 7.74 11.59 -7.45
C GLY A 238 8.78 11.86 -8.52
N CYS A 239 9.86 11.06 -8.51
CA CYS A 239 11.00 11.19 -9.40
C CYS A 239 11.60 12.61 -9.47
N PRO A 240 11.88 13.29 -8.34
CA PRO A 240 12.37 14.67 -8.33
C PRO A 240 13.77 14.84 -8.94
N GLY A 241 14.52 13.75 -9.15
CA GLY A 241 15.91 13.77 -9.59
C GLY A 241 16.92 13.64 -8.46
N THR A 242 16.46 13.29 -7.25
CA THR A 242 17.30 13.02 -6.09
C THR A 242 16.81 11.79 -5.33
N SER A 243 17.75 10.97 -4.82
CA SER A 243 17.44 9.84 -3.94
C SER A 243 17.21 10.30 -2.48
N TYR A 244 16.76 9.39 -1.61
CA TYR A 244 16.64 9.67 -0.17
C TYR A 244 17.98 10.02 0.50
N ALA A 245 19.11 9.62 -0.09
CA ALA A 245 20.44 9.99 0.38
C ALA A 245 20.90 11.36 -0.16
N GLY A 246 20.06 12.09 -0.89
CA GLY A 246 20.41 13.36 -1.52
C GLY A 246 21.32 13.24 -2.75
N LEU A 247 21.54 12.02 -3.26
CA LEU A 247 22.36 11.78 -4.46
C LEU A 247 21.54 12.03 -5.73
N PRO A 248 22.15 12.53 -6.83
CA PRO A 248 21.48 12.67 -8.11
C PRO A 248 20.85 11.35 -8.59
N SER A 249 19.66 11.43 -9.16
CA SER A 249 18.94 10.31 -9.77
C SER A 249 18.18 10.78 -11.01
N PRO A 250 17.61 9.87 -11.83
CA PRO A 250 16.73 10.25 -12.91
C PRO A 250 15.58 11.15 -12.44
N LYS A 251 15.36 12.25 -13.18
CA LYS A 251 14.21 13.13 -13.02
C LYS A 251 13.19 12.79 -14.09
N VAL A 252 11.94 12.59 -13.70
CA VAL A 252 10.82 12.38 -14.63
C VAL A 252 9.82 13.52 -14.44
N PRO A 253 9.79 14.53 -15.33
CA PRO A 253 8.91 15.69 -15.18
C PRO A 253 7.43 15.29 -15.09
N GLY A 254 6.75 15.76 -14.04
CA GLY A 254 5.32 15.52 -13.83
C GLY A 254 4.96 14.09 -13.40
N ALA A 255 5.95 13.24 -13.11
CA ALA A 255 5.73 11.85 -12.69
C ALA A 255 4.80 11.76 -11.49
N GLY A 256 3.78 10.93 -11.61
CA GLY A 256 2.71 10.89 -10.63
C GLY A 256 1.47 10.14 -11.08
N TRP A 257 0.63 9.76 -10.13
CA TRP A 257 -0.64 9.10 -10.40
C TRP A 257 -1.79 10.06 -10.09
N SER A 258 -2.67 10.27 -11.05
CA SER A 258 -3.84 11.14 -10.88
C SER A 258 -4.94 10.37 -10.16
N ALA A 259 -5.60 11.03 -9.20
CA ALA A 259 -6.88 10.55 -8.71
C ALA A 259 -7.96 10.77 -9.79
N ASP A 260 -8.87 9.80 -9.94
CA ASP A 260 -9.95 9.84 -10.92
C ASP A 260 -11.09 8.92 -10.45
N GLN A 261 -12.26 9.05 -11.07
CA GLN A 261 -13.46 8.29 -10.72
C GLN A 261 -13.20 6.77 -10.70
N GLY A 262 -13.50 6.15 -9.56
CA GLY A 262 -13.42 4.71 -9.34
C GLY A 262 -12.18 4.31 -8.55
N TRP A 263 -11.48 3.28 -9.02
CA TRP A 263 -10.19 2.91 -8.44
C TRP A 263 -9.10 3.68 -9.19
N ASP A 264 -8.16 4.28 -8.45
CA ASP A 264 -7.01 4.97 -9.03
C ASP A 264 -5.68 4.57 -8.35
N ALA A 265 -4.57 4.85 -9.03
CA ALA A 265 -3.22 4.51 -8.56
C ALA A 265 -2.63 5.53 -7.56
N ALA A 266 -3.44 6.42 -6.99
CA ALA A 266 -3.05 7.36 -5.93
C ALA A 266 -3.78 7.10 -4.60
N THR A 267 -5.05 6.71 -4.64
CA THR A 267 -5.93 6.55 -3.48
C THR A 267 -6.74 5.24 -3.48
N GLY A 268 -6.63 4.42 -4.52
CA GLY A 268 -7.37 3.18 -4.64
C GLY A 268 -8.86 3.45 -4.74
N TRP A 269 -9.69 2.78 -3.92
CA TRP A 269 -11.13 3.08 -3.84
C TRP A 269 -11.48 4.33 -3.01
N GLY A 270 -10.48 5.05 -2.50
CA GLY A 270 -10.66 6.26 -1.70
C GLY A 270 -10.77 6.01 -0.20
N THR A 271 -11.49 6.87 0.53
CA THR A 271 -11.44 6.95 2.00
C THR A 271 -12.64 6.31 2.71
N PRO A 272 -12.43 5.61 3.84
CA PRO A 272 -13.46 4.78 4.45
C PRO A 272 -14.59 5.60 5.07
N VAL A 273 -15.83 5.30 4.68
CA VAL A 273 -17.03 5.75 5.40
C VAL A 273 -17.45 4.66 6.37
N PHE A 274 -16.99 4.76 7.62
CA PHE A 274 -17.16 3.69 8.62
C PHE A 274 -18.61 3.21 8.78
N SER A 275 -19.59 4.11 8.74
CA SER A 275 -21.01 3.75 8.84
C SER A 275 -21.50 2.84 7.71
N ARG A 276 -20.96 3.02 6.49
CA ARG A 276 -21.23 2.18 5.32
C ARG A 276 -20.46 0.86 5.41
N LEU A 277 -19.16 0.91 5.74
CA LEU A 277 -18.35 -0.30 5.92
C LEU A 277 -18.94 -1.22 6.98
N ARG A 278 -19.39 -0.68 8.12
CA ARG A 278 -20.05 -1.46 9.17
C ARG A 278 -21.28 -2.20 8.66
N ARG A 279 -22.12 -1.55 7.84
CA ARG A 279 -23.28 -2.21 7.23
C ARG A 279 -22.80 -3.33 6.32
N LEU A 280 -21.95 -3.02 5.35
CA LEU A 280 -21.47 -3.98 4.34
C LEU A 280 -20.72 -5.18 4.95
N ALA A 281 -19.95 -4.96 6.01
CA ALA A 281 -19.15 -5.99 6.67
C ALA A 281 -19.96 -6.82 7.68
N CYS A 282 -21.11 -6.35 8.17
CA CYS A 282 -21.87 -7.03 9.22
C CYS A 282 -23.29 -7.47 8.80
N LEU A 283 -23.65 -7.28 7.53
CA LEU A 283 -24.76 -7.98 6.89
C LEU A 283 -24.46 -9.50 6.84
#